data_AF-A0A3N5GTT4-F1
#
_entry.id   AF-A0A3N5GTT4-F1
#
_cell.length_a   1.000
_cell.length_b   1.000
_cell.length_c   1.000
_cell.angle_alpha   90.00
_cell.angle_beta   90.00
_cell.angle_gamma   90.00
#
_symmetry.space_group_name_H-M   'P 1'
#
loop_
_entity.id
_entity.type
_entity.pdbx_description
1 polymer ?
#
loop_
_entity_poly.entity_id
_entity_poly.type
_entity_poly.pdbx_seq_one_letter_code
_entity_poly.pdbx_strand_id
1 'polypeptide(L)' 'MTMKNNLRNVGLVAAGAVSGVLAWHAFGVADAASNANTYKQLNLFGDVFDRVRADYVEQPDEAKMVEAAING' A
#
# COMPACT_ATOMS: atom_id res chain seq x y z
N MET A 1 -28.30 -16.48 -42.31
CA MET A 1 -27.50 -15.23 -42.17
C MET A 1 -27.17 -15.00 -40.69
N THR A 2 -26.42 -15.93 -40.07
CA THR A 2 -26.29 -15.98 -38.59
C THR A 2 -24.83 -16.09 -38.12
N MET A 3 -23.93 -16.54 -38.99
CA MET A 3 -22.54 -16.84 -38.63
C MET A 3 -21.64 -15.60 -38.47
N LYS A 4 -22.01 -14.47 -39.06
CA LYS A 4 -21.20 -13.24 -39.09
C LYS A 4 -21.35 -12.36 -37.83
N ASN A 5 -22.42 -12.55 -37.05
CA ASN A 5 -22.61 -11.83 -35.78
C ASN A 5 -21.82 -12.46 -34.64
N ASN A 6 -21.69 -13.79 -34.65
CA ASN A 6 -20.99 -14.55 -33.60
C ASN A 6 -19.49 -14.20 -33.58
N LEU A 7 -18.90 -14.00 -34.75
CA LEU A 7 -17.49 -13.62 -34.91
C LEU A 7 -17.20 -12.20 -34.37
N ARG A 8 -18.15 -11.26 -34.52
CA ARG A 8 -18.04 -9.90 -33.95
C ARG A 8 -18.14 -9.93 -32.43
N ASN A 9 -19.01 -10.78 -31.89
CA ASN A 9 -19.19 -10.93 -30.44
C ASN A 9 -17.95 -11.55 -29.78
N VAL A 10 -17.30 -12.54 -30.41
CA VAL A 10 -16.04 -13.13 -29.92
C VAL A 10 -14.91 -12.08 -29.88
N GLY A 11 -14.81 -11.23 -30.91
CA GLY A 11 -13.83 -10.14 -30.93
C GLY A 11 -14.04 -9.10 -29.82
N LEU A 12 -15.28 -8.75 -29.52
CA LEU A 12 -15.61 -7.81 -28.44
C LEU A 12 -15.31 -8.39 -27.04
N VAL A 13 -15.58 -9.69 -26.82
CA VAL A 13 -15.26 -10.36 -25.55
C VAL A 13 -13.74 -10.46 -25.35
N ALA A 14 -12.99 -10.79 -26.38
CA ALA A 14 -11.53 -10.84 -26.32
C ALA A 14 -10.90 -9.47 -26.01
N ALA A 15 -11.39 -8.40 -26.66
CA ALA A 15 -10.94 -7.04 -26.38
C ALA A 15 -11.28 -6.58 -24.95
N GLY A 16 -12.48 -6.92 -24.46
CA GLY A 16 -12.88 -6.64 -23.08
C GLY A 16 -12.02 -7.36 -22.04
N ALA A 17 -11.67 -8.63 -22.28
CA ALA A 17 -10.83 -9.41 -21.38
C ALA A 17 -9.40 -8.85 -21.24
N VAL A 18 -8.77 -8.44 -22.35
CA VAL A 18 -7.43 -7.83 -22.33
C VAL A 18 -7.45 -6.48 -21.62
N SER A 19 -8.49 -5.67 -21.88
CA SER A 19 -8.66 -4.37 -21.22
C SER A 19 -8.85 -4.50 -19.70
N GLY A 20 -9.59 -5.53 -19.27
CA GLY A 20 -9.81 -5.81 -17.85
C GLY A 20 -8.53 -6.20 -17.10
N VAL A 21 -7.65 -7.01 -17.70
CA VAL A 21 -6.37 -7.41 -17.09
C VAL A 21 -5.41 -6.21 -16.98
N LEU A 22 -5.35 -5.36 -18.01
CA LEU A 22 -4.52 -4.15 -17.99
C LEU A 22 -5.00 -3.14 -16.93
N ALA A 23 -6.32 -2.94 -16.81
CA ALA A 23 -6.89 -2.10 -15.78
C ALA A 23 -6.59 -2.64 -14.37
N TRP A 24 -6.76 -3.94 -14.14
CA TRP A 24 -6.46 -4.57 -12.85
C TRP A 24 -4.99 -4.38 -12.44
N HIS A 25 -4.06 -4.58 -13.37
CA HIS A 25 -2.63 -4.36 -13.12
C HIS A 25 -2.29 -2.88 -12.86
N ALA A 26 -2.94 -1.94 -13.55
CA ALA A 26 -2.69 -0.52 -13.35
C ALA A 26 -3.15 -0.03 -11.95
N PHE A 27 -4.25 -0.57 -11.42
CA PHE A 27 -4.76 -0.18 -10.10
C PHE A 27 -4.10 -0.95 -8.93
N GLY A 28 -3.61 -2.17 -9.15
CA GLY A 28 -2.99 -2.99 -8.09
C GLY A 28 -1.63 -2.52 -7.58
N VAL A 29 -0.88 -1.72 -8.36
CA VAL A 29 0.48 -1.26 -7.98
C VAL A 29 0.45 -0.14 -6.94
N ALA A 30 -0.65 0.64 -6.86
CA ALA A 30 -0.75 1.77 -5.95
C ALA A 30 -0.81 1.34 -4.46
N ASP A 31 -1.44 0.21 -4.16
CA ASP A 31 -1.62 -0.28 -2.80
C ASP A 31 -0.33 -0.88 -2.22
N ALA A 32 0.45 -1.58 -3.03
CA ALA A 32 1.75 -2.09 -2.58
C ALA A 32 2.73 -0.95 -2.22
N ALA A 33 2.70 0.15 -2.98
CA ALA A 33 3.54 1.31 -2.74
C ALA A 33 3.11 2.12 -1.48
N SER A 34 1.80 2.22 -1.19
CA SER A 34 1.32 2.90 0.01
C SER A 34 1.71 2.14 1.28
N ASN A 35 1.51 0.82 1.30
CA ASN A 35 1.90 -0.03 2.42
C ASN A 35 3.41 0.01 2.71
N ALA A 36 4.25 0.03 1.66
CA ALA A 36 5.69 0.16 1.81
C ALA A 36 6.10 1.47 2.52
N ASN A 37 5.39 2.57 2.26
CA ASN A 37 5.61 3.84 2.96
C ASN A 37 5.21 3.77 4.43
N THR A 38 4.11 3.08 4.77
CA THR A 38 3.68 2.89 6.17
C THR A 38 4.73 2.14 6.99
N TYR A 39 5.23 1.01 6.49
CA TYR A 39 6.26 0.25 7.23
C TYR A 39 7.58 1.03 7.34
N LYS A 40 7.93 1.83 6.33
CA LYS A 40 9.09 2.73 6.40
C LYS A 40 8.94 3.78 7.52
N GLN A 41 7.74 4.34 7.70
CA GLN A 41 7.46 5.29 8.78
C GLN A 41 7.50 4.62 10.16
N LEU A 42 6.98 3.39 10.27
CA LEU A 42 7.07 2.61 11.51
C LEU A 42 8.52 2.32 11.91
N ASN A 43 9.38 1.98 10.94
CA ASN A 43 10.81 1.81 11.19
C ASN A 43 11.46 3.11 11.64
N LEU A 44 11.17 4.23 10.97
CA LEU A 44 11.71 5.54 11.36
C LEU A 44 11.27 5.94 12.77
N PHE A 45 10.02 5.66 13.13
CA PHE A 45 9.52 5.85 14.48
C PHE A 45 10.35 5.06 15.50
N GLY A 46 10.60 3.77 15.23
CA GLY A 46 11.44 2.93 16.09
C GLY A 46 12.86 3.48 16.24
N ASP A 47 13.50 3.86 15.13
CA ASP A 47 14.86 4.43 15.14
C ASP A 47 14.95 5.71 15.98
N VAL A 48 13.92 6.57 15.90
CA VAL A 48 13.86 7.80 16.70
C VAL A 48 13.58 7.49 18.17
N PHE A 49 12.64 6.60 18.45
CA PHE A 49 12.30 6.17 19.81
C PHE A 49 13.53 5.61 20.54
N ASP A 50 14.26 4.71 19.89
CA ASP A 50 15.45 4.07 20.45
C ASP A 50 16.55 5.09 20.74
N ARG A 51 16.79 6.05 19.82
CA ARG A 51 17.75 7.13 20.06
C ARG A 51 17.35 7.98 21.24
N VAL A 52 16.10 8.44 21.28
CA VAL A 52 15.61 9.30 22.36
C VAL A 52 15.73 8.58 23.69
N ARG A 53 15.32 7.31 23.79
CA ARG A 53 15.47 6.54 25.03
C ARG A 53 16.94 6.41 25.45
N ALA A 54 17.86 6.15 24.52
CA ALA A 54 19.28 5.93 24.81
C ALA A 54 20.01 7.22 25.23
N ASP A 55 19.65 8.35 24.63
CA ASP A 55 20.30 9.64 24.86
C ASP A 55 19.70 10.40 26.07
N TYR A 56 18.61 9.91 26.65
CA TYR A 56 17.99 10.49 27.83
C TYR A 56 18.83 10.24 29.09
N VAL A 57 19.04 11.31 29.87
CA VAL A 57 19.84 11.29 31.11
C VAL A 57 19.20 10.41 32.19
N GLU A 58 17.87 10.39 32.22
CA GLU A 58 17.08 9.56 33.12
C GLU A 58 16.18 8.63 32.31
N GLN A 59 16.01 7.40 32.79
CA GLN A 59 15.25 6.38 32.08
C GLN A 59 13.79 6.84 31.92
N PRO A 60 13.31 7.05 30.69
CA PRO A 60 11.98 7.61 30.49
C PRO A 60 10.89 6.54 30.62
N ASP A 61 9.67 7.00 30.86
CA ASP A 61 8.47 6.15 30.81
C ASP A 61 8.12 5.86 29.34
N GLU A 62 8.60 4.72 28.85
CA GLU A 62 8.44 4.30 27.45
C GLU A 62 6.97 4.25 27.01
N ALA A 63 6.06 3.80 27.88
CA ALA A 63 4.64 3.70 27.55
C ALA A 63 4.04 5.09 27.29
N LYS A 64 4.38 6.07 28.14
CA LYS A 64 3.94 7.47 27.96
C LYS A 64 4.57 8.13 26.75
N MET A 65 5.83 7.83 26.44
CA MET A 65 6.48 8.34 25.22
C MET A 65 5.77 7.86 23.96
N VAL A 66 5.42 6.58 23.90
CA VAL A 66 4.69 6.00 22.76
C VAL A 66 3.29 6.61 22.66
N GLU A 67 2.56 6.70 23.78
CA GLU A 67 1.23 7.31 23.82
C GLU A 67 1.26 8.78 23.36
N ALA A 68 2.23 9.56 23.84
CA ALA A 68 2.39 10.95 23.43
C ALA A 68 2.70 11.07 21.93
N ALA A 69 3.58 10.24 21.39
CA ALA A 69 3.92 10.26 19.97
C ALA A 69 2.74 9.87 19.05
N ILE A 70 1.82 9.03 19.52
CA ILE A 70 0.58 8.68 18.80
C ILE A 70 -0.42 9.84 18.83
N ASN A 71 -0.52 10.52 19.97
CA ASN A 71 -1.51 11.58 20.17
C ASN A 71 -1.10 12.94 19.56
N GLY A 72 0.20 13.19 19.39
CA GLY A 72 0.72 14.43 18.78
C GLY A 72 0.92 15.57 19.78
#